data_AF-C3YK14-F1
#
_entry.id   AF-C3YK14-F1
#
_cell.length_a   1.000
_cell.length_b   1.000
_cell.length_c   1.000
_cell.angle_alpha   90.00
_cell.angle_beta   90.00
_cell.angle_gamma   90.00
#
_symmetry.space_group_name_H-M   'P 1'
#
loop_
_entity.id
_entity.type
_entity.pdbx_description
1 polymer ?
#
loop_
_entity_poly.entity_id
_entity_poly.type
_entity_poly.pdbx_seq_one_letter_code
_entity_poly.pdbx_strand_id
1 'polypeptide(L)'
;PSSNYTLQTLILGCKFWSEAEQRWAGDGCKVSDKSTANVTVCECTHLTSFGSELFTPPNTIDFSTVFSKNIAENAYVWGTVLAITAVYLVCVYFARKGDNRDVQKWSVSQLSDNRLIDNHFYEITVQTGIGKTSGTKSEVFFTLYGENESTRTRTMKAKDKVNFSSGSVNKFLMAEHKHLGALQSLRIWHNNSGKGADASWYLDRVQVRDLDTGKMYYFLCDKWLAVNEDDSEVCRTLPVATEEDMKQFNTVFFSTVKRDFNDGHLWFSVFSRPTRSNFTRVQRVTCCLSLLFCTMVSNAMWYAIKMVFQR
;
A
#
# COMPACT_ATOMS: atom_id res chain seq x y z
N PRO A 1 5.29 0.73 64.13
CA PRO A 1 5.24 -0.59 63.47
C PRO A 1 4.48 -0.50 62.14
N SER A 2 5.20 -0.25 61.05
CA SER A 2 4.63 -0.31 59.69
C SER A 2 4.63 -1.76 59.22
N SER A 3 3.45 -2.39 59.24
CA SER A 3 3.27 -3.74 58.73
C SER A 3 3.24 -3.70 57.20
N ASN A 4 4.22 -4.33 56.54
CA ASN A 4 4.17 -4.55 55.09
C ASN A 4 3.14 -5.64 54.79
N TYR A 5 2.08 -5.30 54.08
CA TYR A 5 1.11 -6.25 53.54
C TYR A 5 1.27 -6.34 52.03
N THR A 6 1.23 -7.56 51.50
CA THR A 6 1.16 -7.85 50.06
C THR A 6 -0.19 -8.46 49.75
N LEU A 7 -1.01 -7.74 48.99
CA LEU A 7 -2.30 -8.20 48.50
C LEU A 7 -2.10 -8.84 47.13
N GLN A 8 -2.47 -10.11 46.97
CA GLN A 8 -2.47 -10.81 45.69
C GLN A 8 -3.90 -11.23 45.37
N THR A 9 -4.47 -10.70 44.28
CA THR A 9 -5.81 -11.05 43.81
C THR A 9 -5.71 -12.11 42.72
N LEU A 10 -6.33 -13.27 42.95
CA LEU A 10 -6.39 -14.37 41.99
C LEU A 10 -7.86 -14.58 41.59
N ILE A 11 -8.17 -14.45 40.31
CA ILE A 11 -9.51 -14.72 39.77
C ILE A 11 -9.48 -16.12 39.17
N LEU A 12 -10.03 -17.09 39.89
CA LEU A 12 -10.19 -18.47 39.44
C LEU A 12 -11.64 -18.70 39.01
N GLY A 13 -11.83 -19.32 37.85
CA GLY A 13 -13.14 -19.78 37.40
C GLY A 13 -13.05 -21.21 36.86
N CYS A 14 -14.10 -22.00 37.04
CA CYS A 14 -14.22 -23.32 36.44
C CYS A 14 -15.41 -23.31 35.49
N LYS A 15 -15.18 -23.65 34.23
CA LYS A 15 -16.22 -23.68 33.19
C LYS A 15 -16.17 -25.01 32.44
N PHE A 16 -17.29 -25.38 31.85
CA PHE A 16 -17.39 -26.53 30.97
C PHE A 16 -17.85 -26.12 29.58
N TRP A 17 -17.49 -26.91 28.57
CA TRP A 17 -17.93 -26.66 27.20
C TRP A 17 -19.35 -27.20 26.99
N SER A 18 -20.32 -26.31 26.74
CA SER A 18 -21.69 -26.68 26.40
C SER A 18 -21.84 -26.83 24.90
N GLU A 19 -22.09 -28.06 24.42
CA GLU A 19 -22.31 -28.32 22.98
C GLU A 19 -23.62 -27.72 22.46
N ALA A 20 -24.66 -27.65 23.31
CA ALA A 20 -25.96 -27.10 22.95
C ALA A 20 -25.90 -25.59 22.67
N GLU A 21 -25.06 -24.86 23.41
CA GLU A 21 -24.93 -23.40 23.31
C GLU A 21 -23.64 -22.95 22.63
N GLN A 22 -22.76 -23.89 22.25
CA GLN A 22 -21.44 -23.63 21.64
C GLN A 22 -20.61 -22.59 22.43
N ARG A 23 -20.66 -22.65 23.77
CA ARG A 23 -19.95 -21.72 24.65
C ARG A 23 -19.48 -22.39 25.94
N TRP A 24 -18.51 -21.76 26.59
CA TRP A 24 -18.10 -22.11 27.95
C TRP A 24 -19.14 -21.61 28.96
N ALA A 25 -19.77 -22.53 29.69
CA ALA A 25 -20.77 -22.26 30.73
C ALA A 25 -20.22 -22.60 32.13
N GLY A 26 -20.73 -21.94 33.17
CA GLY A 26 -20.31 -22.17 34.56
C GLY A 26 -21.22 -23.12 35.34
N ASP A 27 -22.35 -23.52 34.76
CA ASP A 27 -23.40 -24.23 35.48
C ASP A 27 -22.95 -25.63 35.93
N GLY A 28 -23.02 -25.89 37.23
CA GLY A 28 -22.61 -27.17 37.81
C GLY A 28 -21.09 -27.35 37.96
N CYS A 29 -20.26 -26.34 37.67
CA CYS A 29 -18.83 -26.34 37.95
C CYS A 29 -18.46 -25.21 38.93
N LYS A 30 -17.78 -25.54 40.03
CA LYS A 30 -17.30 -24.58 41.02
C LYS A 30 -15.81 -24.76 41.31
N VAL A 31 -15.16 -23.66 41.70
CA VAL A 31 -13.77 -23.70 42.17
C VAL A 31 -13.77 -24.25 43.59
N SER A 32 -12.93 -25.26 43.86
CA SER A 32 -12.78 -25.86 45.18
C SER A 32 -11.92 -24.96 46.08
N ASP A 33 -12.20 -24.96 47.38
CA ASP A 33 -11.42 -24.25 48.41
C ASP A 33 -9.97 -24.76 48.52
N LYS A 34 -9.67 -25.92 47.91
CA LYS A 34 -8.31 -26.48 47.81
C LYS A 34 -7.47 -25.85 46.70
N SER A 35 -8.03 -24.91 45.94
CA SER A 35 -7.32 -24.26 44.84
C SER A 35 -6.25 -23.29 45.36
N THR A 36 -5.10 -23.26 44.68
CA THR A 36 -3.95 -22.39 44.99
C THR A 36 -3.58 -21.55 43.77
N ALA A 37 -2.67 -20.58 43.94
CA ALA A 37 -2.17 -19.75 42.83
C ALA A 37 -1.54 -20.54 41.67
N ASN A 38 -1.09 -21.77 41.91
CA ASN A 38 -0.46 -22.62 40.90
C ASN A 38 -1.36 -23.76 40.40
N VAL A 39 -2.42 -24.10 41.15
CA VAL A 39 -3.28 -25.25 40.86
C VAL A 39 -4.73 -24.89 41.12
N THR A 40 -5.54 -24.83 40.07
CA THR A 40 -7.00 -24.70 40.17
C THR A 40 -7.64 -26.07 40.25
N VAL A 41 -8.42 -26.33 41.30
CA VAL A 41 -9.18 -27.57 41.44
C VAL A 41 -10.64 -27.28 41.14
N CYS A 42 -11.15 -27.87 40.06
CA CYS A 42 -12.55 -27.73 39.63
C CYS A 42 -13.40 -28.90 40.11
N GLU A 43 -14.49 -28.59 40.81
CA GLU A 43 -15.52 -29.55 41.20
C GLU A 43 -16.72 -29.37 40.29
N CYS A 44 -16.93 -30.32 39.38
CA CYS A 44 -18.07 -30.33 38.45
C CYS A 44 -19.03 -31.49 38.76
N THR A 45 -20.34 -31.27 38.59
CA THR A 45 -21.38 -32.27 38.84
C THR A 45 -21.69 -33.15 37.61
N HIS A 46 -20.94 -32.99 36.53
CA HIS A 46 -21.13 -33.69 35.25
C HIS A 46 -19.78 -34.08 34.62
N LEU A 47 -19.80 -35.07 33.71
CA LEU A 47 -18.62 -35.60 33.01
C LEU A 47 -18.34 -34.89 31.66
N THR A 48 -18.55 -33.59 31.60
CA THR A 48 -18.25 -32.82 30.37
C THR A 48 -16.81 -32.30 30.38
N SER A 49 -16.29 -31.93 29.21
CA SER A 49 -14.99 -31.28 29.09
C SER A 49 -14.98 -29.98 29.89
N PHE A 50 -14.22 -29.98 30.99
CA PHE A 50 -14.09 -28.83 31.88
C PHE A 50 -12.70 -28.20 31.78
N GLY A 51 -12.61 -26.91 32.09
CA GLY A 51 -11.38 -26.14 32.07
C GLY A 51 -11.40 -25.02 33.11
N SER A 52 -10.19 -24.63 33.55
CA SER A 52 -10.01 -23.43 34.37
C SER A 52 -10.03 -22.19 33.48
N GLU A 53 -10.83 -21.20 33.84
CA GLU A 53 -10.72 -19.84 33.34
C GLU A 53 -9.50 -19.20 34.01
N LEU A 54 -8.36 -19.23 33.31
CA LEU A 54 -7.12 -18.64 33.80
C LEU A 54 -7.04 -17.19 33.29
N PHE A 55 -7.48 -16.23 34.10
CA PHE A 55 -7.17 -14.82 33.86
C PHE A 55 -5.82 -14.50 34.50
N THR A 56 -4.73 -14.62 33.76
CA THR A 56 -3.44 -14.07 34.18
C THR A 56 -3.45 -12.57 33.90
N PRO A 57 -3.54 -11.69 34.93
CA PRO A 57 -3.47 -10.26 34.70
C PRO A 57 -2.12 -9.93 34.05
N PRO A 58 -2.09 -9.08 33.00
CA PRO A 58 -0.83 -8.66 32.41
C PRO A 58 0.03 -7.96 33.46
N ASN A 59 1.34 -8.16 33.40
CA ASN A 59 2.26 -7.49 34.31
C ASN A 59 2.18 -5.97 34.11
N THR A 60 2.02 -5.22 35.21
CA THR A 60 2.06 -3.75 35.16
C THR A 60 3.49 -3.27 34.94
N ILE A 61 3.72 -2.55 33.85
CA ILE A 61 5.00 -1.88 33.60
C ILE A 61 5.01 -0.57 34.39
N ASP A 62 5.87 -0.49 35.41
CA ASP A 62 6.10 0.76 36.13
C ASP A 62 7.12 1.63 35.38
N PHE A 63 6.63 2.60 34.61
CA PHE A 63 7.46 3.49 33.80
C PHE A 63 8.39 4.39 34.62
N SER A 64 8.16 4.56 35.93
CA SER A 64 9.02 5.40 36.78
C SER A 64 10.40 4.75 37.03
N THR A 65 10.43 3.42 37.12
CA THR A 65 11.65 2.66 37.43
C THR A 65 12.36 2.11 36.19
N VAL A 66 11.69 2.11 35.03
CA VAL A 66 12.27 1.65 33.76
C VAL A 66 13.46 2.49 33.33
N PHE A 67 13.39 3.82 33.50
CA PHE A 67 14.48 4.73 33.11
C PHE A 67 15.59 4.86 34.15
N SER A 68 15.39 4.34 35.37
CA SER A 68 16.41 4.36 36.44
C SER A 68 17.22 3.06 36.53
N LYS A 69 16.85 2.01 35.79
CA LYS A 69 17.61 0.75 35.74
C LYS A 69 18.90 0.92 34.96
N ASN A 70 19.98 0.29 35.44
CA ASN A 70 21.27 0.31 34.77
C ASN A 70 21.18 -0.32 33.38
N ILE A 71 21.65 0.43 32.39
CA ILE A 71 21.67 0.03 30.97
C ILE A 71 22.49 -1.25 30.78
N ALA A 72 23.57 -1.41 31.55
CA ALA A 72 24.48 -2.55 31.50
C ALA A 72 23.85 -3.87 31.96
N GLU A 73 22.86 -3.84 32.86
CA GLU A 73 22.20 -5.05 33.38
C GLU A 73 21.27 -5.70 32.35
N ASN A 74 20.84 -4.94 31.33
CA ASN A 74 19.89 -5.40 30.32
C ASN A 74 20.46 -5.26 28.91
N ALA A 75 21.73 -5.63 28.73
CA ALA A 75 22.46 -5.49 27.48
C ALA A 75 21.74 -6.12 26.26
N TYR A 76 21.03 -7.23 26.45
CA TYR A 76 20.27 -7.89 25.38
C TYR A 76 19.10 -7.03 24.89
N VAL A 77 18.31 -6.43 25.79
CA VAL A 77 17.18 -5.57 25.41
C VAL A 77 17.69 -4.36 24.64
N TRP A 78 18.71 -3.69 25.18
CA TRP A 78 19.34 -2.55 24.51
C TRP A 78 19.95 -2.92 23.16
N GLY A 79 20.62 -4.07 23.07
CA GLY A 79 21.15 -4.60 21.81
C GLY A 79 20.05 -4.83 20.78
N THR A 80 18.91 -5.39 21.17
CA THR A 80 17.77 -5.60 20.26
C THR A 80 17.13 -4.28 19.80
N VAL A 81 16.91 -3.32 20.71
CA VAL A 81 16.34 -2.00 20.36
C VAL A 81 17.29 -1.23 19.45
N LEU A 82 18.60 -1.27 19.71
CA LEU A 82 19.60 -0.62 18.88
C LEU A 82 19.69 -1.26 17.49
N ALA A 83 19.65 -2.59 17.41
CA ALA A 83 19.61 -3.31 16.14
C ALA A 83 18.35 -2.99 15.33
N ILE A 84 17.18 -3.00 15.95
CA ILE A 84 15.91 -2.63 15.30
C ILE A 84 15.95 -1.19 14.81
N THR A 85 16.49 -0.27 15.62
CA THR A 85 16.64 1.14 15.25
C THR A 85 17.60 1.32 14.07
N ALA A 86 18.71 0.59 14.03
CA ALA A 86 19.64 0.60 12.90
C ALA A 86 18.97 0.09 11.61
N VAL A 87 18.24 -1.02 11.67
CA VAL A 87 17.46 -1.55 10.53
C VAL A 87 16.42 -0.53 10.07
N TYR A 88 15.72 0.12 11.00
CA TYR A 88 14.76 1.17 10.67
C TYR A 88 15.40 2.33 9.90
N LEU A 89 16.56 2.84 10.33
CA LEU A 89 17.25 3.92 9.63
C LEU A 89 17.66 3.53 8.20
N VAL A 90 18.13 2.30 8.01
CA VAL A 90 18.44 1.76 6.68
C VAL A 90 17.19 1.69 5.81
N CYS A 91 16.09 1.14 6.34
CA CYS A 91 14.81 1.09 5.63
C CYS A 91 14.27 2.48 5.27
N VAL A 92 14.36 3.46 6.19
CA VAL A 92 13.95 4.85 5.96
C VAL A 92 14.80 5.50 4.87
N TYR A 93 16.10 5.26 4.85
CA TYR A 93 16.97 5.76 3.79
C TYR A 93 16.53 5.27 2.40
N PHE A 94 16.32 3.96 2.24
CA PHE A 94 15.84 3.38 0.98
C PHE A 94 14.41 3.83 0.65
N ALA A 95 13.52 3.90 1.64
CA ALA A 95 12.15 4.36 1.48
C ALA A 95 12.09 5.81 1.01
N ARG A 96 12.91 6.70 1.60
CA ARG A 96 13.02 8.11 1.20
C ARG A 96 13.56 8.26 -0.22
N LYS A 97 14.55 7.45 -0.59
CA LYS A 97 15.03 7.39 -1.98
C LYS A 97 13.93 6.92 -2.94
N GLY A 98 13.11 5.96 -2.52
CA GLY A 98 11.92 5.51 -3.24
C GLY A 98 10.86 6.60 -3.38
N ASP A 99 10.52 7.30 -2.30
CA ASP A 99 9.55 8.38 -2.29
C ASP A 99 9.99 9.53 -3.20
N ASN A 100 11.28 9.91 -3.20
CA ASN A 100 11.80 10.93 -4.13
C ASN A 100 11.69 10.51 -5.60
N ARG A 101 11.91 9.22 -5.91
CA ARG A 101 11.70 8.67 -7.25
C ARG A 101 10.23 8.67 -7.64
N ASP A 102 9.34 8.37 -6.70
CA ASP A 102 7.89 8.41 -6.91
C ASP A 102 7.41 9.85 -7.20
N VAL A 103 7.94 10.86 -6.50
CA VAL A 103 7.66 12.28 -6.76
C VAL A 103 8.06 12.67 -8.18
N GLN A 104 9.26 12.27 -8.63
CA GLN A 104 9.69 12.54 -10.00
C GLN A 104 8.83 11.78 -11.02
N LYS A 105 8.50 10.50 -10.77
CA LYS A 105 7.66 9.68 -11.65
C LYS A 105 6.26 10.25 -11.84
N TRP A 106 5.70 10.91 -10.82
CA TRP A 106 4.35 11.46 -10.86
C TRP A 106 4.28 12.97 -11.08
N SER A 107 5.42 13.61 -11.33
CA SER A 107 5.45 15.01 -11.74
C SER A 107 4.64 15.18 -13.02
N VAL A 108 3.85 16.25 -13.06
CA VAL A 108 3.08 16.62 -14.26
C VAL A 108 3.98 17.49 -15.11
N SER A 109 4.34 17.01 -16.29
CA SER A 109 5.19 17.74 -17.21
C SER A 109 4.34 18.63 -18.12
N GLN A 110 4.71 19.89 -18.31
CA GLN A 110 4.01 20.74 -19.26
C GLN A 110 4.43 20.41 -20.70
N LEU A 111 3.45 20.27 -21.60
CA LEU A 111 3.75 20.09 -23.02
C LEU A 111 4.53 21.29 -23.57
N SER A 112 5.55 21.00 -24.37
CA SER A 112 6.47 22.04 -24.89
C SER A 112 5.80 23.03 -25.84
N ASP A 113 4.62 22.69 -26.35
CA ASP A 113 3.88 23.47 -27.34
C ASP A 113 2.68 24.24 -26.76
N ASN A 114 2.49 24.25 -25.43
CA ASN A 114 1.46 25.05 -24.77
C ASN A 114 1.71 26.55 -24.96
N ARG A 115 0.65 27.32 -25.23
CA ARG A 115 0.73 28.79 -25.35
C ARG A 115 0.23 29.44 -24.06
N LEU A 116 0.75 30.63 -23.76
CA LEU A 116 0.34 31.40 -22.57
C LEU A 116 -1.08 31.99 -22.67
N ILE A 117 -1.68 31.96 -23.87
CA ILE A 117 -3.02 32.49 -24.15
C ILE A 117 -4.10 31.40 -23.95
N ASP A 118 -3.67 30.15 -23.81
CA ASP A 118 -4.55 29.00 -23.67
C ASP A 118 -5.06 28.91 -22.22
N ASN A 119 -6.39 28.84 -22.05
CA ASN A 119 -7.04 28.91 -20.73
C ASN A 119 -7.75 27.61 -20.32
N HIS A 120 -7.85 26.64 -21.22
CA HIS A 120 -8.47 25.33 -20.95
C HIS A 120 -7.40 24.28 -20.77
N PHE A 121 -7.42 23.56 -19.65
CA PHE A 121 -6.35 22.64 -19.29
C PHE A 121 -6.82 21.19 -19.20
N TYR A 122 -6.01 20.27 -19.76
CA TYR A 122 -6.24 18.84 -19.74
C TYR A 122 -5.01 18.11 -19.20
N GLU A 123 -5.19 17.26 -18.18
CA GLU A 123 -4.14 16.36 -17.67
C GLU A 123 -4.21 15.02 -18.43
N ILE A 124 -3.24 14.76 -19.30
CA ILE A 124 -3.12 13.53 -20.08
C ILE A 124 -2.14 12.60 -19.38
N THR A 125 -2.61 11.44 -18.93
CA THR A 125 -1.80 10.40 -18.30
C THR A 125 -1.66 9.21 -19.26
N VAL A 126 -0.44 8.96 -19.73
CA VAL A 126 -0.11 7.85 -20.62
C VAL A 126 0.54 6.75 -19.82
N GLN A 127 0.02 5.53 -19.94
CA GLN A 127 0.56 4.35 -19.29
C GLN A 127 1.14 3.39 -20.32
N THR A 128 2.42 3.12 -20.20
CA THR A 128 3.12 2.09 -20.99
C THR A 128 2.98 0.76 -20.27
N GLY A 129 2.67 -0.32 -21.00
CA GLY A 129 2.48 -1.61 -20.36
C GLY A 129 3.76 -2.22 -19.79
N ILE A 130 3.58 -3.29 -19.01
CA ILE A 130 4.62 -3.91 -18.20
C ILE A 130 5.14 -5.13 -18.96
N GLY A 131 6.30 -4.99 -19.61
CA GLY A 131 6.93 -6.08 -20.34
C GLY A 131 8.38 -5.77 -20.73
N LYS A 132 9.14 -6.80 -21.08
CA LYS A 132 10.48 -6.60 -21.66
C LYS A 132 10.28 -5.83 -22.97
N THR A 133 11.07 -4.77 -23.17
CA THR A 133 11.03 -3.91 -24.38
C THR A 133 9.67 -3.28 -24.72
N SER A 134 8.78 -3.12 -23.74
CA SER A 134 7.48 -2.45 -23.94
C SER A 134 7.57 -0.92 -24.04
N GLY A 135 8.73 -0.34 -23.73
CA GLY A 135 8.95 1.10 -23.79
C GLY A 135 9.48 1.56 -25.15
N THR A 136 9.33 2.86 -25.44
CA THR A 136 9.80 3.46 -26.68
C THR A 136 10.69 4.67 -26.44
N LYS A 137 11.63 4.89 -27.36
CA LYS A 137 12.40 6.12 -27.50
C LYS A 137 11.96 6.95 -28.72
N SER A 138 10.96 6.48 -29.46
CA SER A 138 10.37 7.19 -30.59
C SER A 138 9.65 8.45 -30.12
N GLU A 139 9.47 9.41 -31.02
CA GLU A 139 8.65 10.57 -30.73
C GLU A 139 7.17 10.20 -30.84
N VAL A 140 6.42 10.45 -29.77
CA VAL A 140 4.99 10.16 -29.68
C VAL A 140 4.18 11.42 -29.95
N PHE A 141 3.15 11.26 -30.76
CA PHE A 141 2.23 12.31 -31.18
C PHE A 141 0.81 11.90 -30.86
N PHE A 142 -0.05 12.89 -30.65
CA PHE A 142 -1.47 12.64 -30.45
C PHE A 142 -2.35 13.78 -30.94
N THR A 143 -3.62 13.45 -31.12
CA THR A 143 -4.70 14.37 -31.43
C THR A 143 -5.92 13.98 -30.61
N LEU A 144 -6.49 14.93 -29.87
CA LEU A 144 -7.74 14.74 -29.13
C LEU A 144 -8.91 15.28 -29.94
N TYR A 145 -9.98 14.49 -30.01
CA TYR A 145 -11.24 14.86 -30.65
C TYR A 145 -12.30 14.99 -29.58
N GLY A 146 -12.85 16.20 -29.44
CA GLY A 146 -14.03 16.46 -28.64
C GLY A 146 -15.23 16.80 -29.51
N GLU A 147 -16.39 16.90 -28.86
CA GLU A 147 -17.67 17.24 -29.47
C GLU A 147 -17.67 18.60 -30.18
N ASN A 148 -16.98 19.60 -29.59
CA ASN A 148 -16.98 20.96 -30.12
C ASN A 148 -15.81 21.20 -31.08
N GLU A 149 -14.65 20.65 -30.77
CA GLU A 149 -13.41 20.93 -31.49
C GLU A 149 -12.41 19.79 -31.34
N SER A 150 -11.47 19.72 -32.28
CA SER A 150 -10.32 18.82 -32.23
C SER A 150 -9.06 19.62 -31.98
N THR A 151 -8.13 19.07 -31.19
CA THR A 151 -6.81 19.68 -31.04
C THR A 151 -6.04 19.58 -32.35
N ARG A 152 -5.02 20.43 -32.52
CA ARG A 152 -3.96 20.15 -33.50
C ARG A 152 -3.18 18.89 -33.11
N THR A 153 -2.37 18.37 -34.02
CA THR A 153 -1.37 17.35 -33.67
C THR A 153 -0.40 17.92 -32.66
N ARG A 154 -0.36 17.32 -31.47
CA ARG A 154 0.54 17.68 -30.38
C ARG A 154 1.62 16.60 -30.27
N THR A 155 2.82 16.99 -29.84
CA THR A 155 3.90 16.05 -29.55
C THR A 155 4.01 15.88 -28.05
N MET A 156 4.12 14.64 -27.57
CA MET A 156 4.32 14.34 -26.15
C MET A 156 5.77 14.60 -25.71
N LYS A 157 6.20 15.85 -25.87
CA LYS A 157 7.47 16.39 -25.42
C LYS A 157 7.20 17.40 -24.31
N ALA A 158 8.00 17.33 -23.27
CA ALA A 158 8.03 18.35 -22.23
C ALA A 158 9.39 19.04 -22.21
N LYS A 159 9.50 20.14 -21.47
CA LYS A 159 10.80 20.78 -21.19
C LYS A 159 11.74 19.82 -20.45
N ASP A 160 11.18 19.00 -19.57
CA ASP A 160 11.90 17.92 -18.90
C ASP A 160 11.97 16.69 -19.81
N LYS A 161 13.01 15.88 -19.63
CA LYS A 161 13.21 14.65 -20.40
C LYS A 161 12.16 13.61 -20.01
N VAL A 162 11.13 13.46 -20.84
CA VAL A 162 10.12 12.40 -20.70
C VAL A 162 10.58 11.16 -21.45
N ASN A 163 10.57 10.02 -20.77
CA ASN A 163 10.91 8.73 -21.34
C ASN A 163 9.73 7.77 -21.15
N PHE A 164 9.23 7.20 -22.25
CA PHE A 164 8.20 6.17 -22.25
C PHE A 164 8.82 4.79 -21.99
N SER A 165 9.37 4.56 -20.79
CA SER A 165 9.93 3.26 -20.42
C SER A 165 8.84 2.22 -20.08
N SER A 166 9.21 0.93 -20.08
CA SER A 166 8.30 -0.15 -19.68
C SER A 166 7.71 0.08 -18.28
N GLY A 167 6.39 -0.05 -18.13
CA GLY A 167 5.66 0.20 -16.89
C GLY A 167 5.70 1.65 -16.38
N SER A 168 6.11 2.60 -17.24
CA SER A 168 6.07 4.02 -16.91
C SER A 168 4.65 4.58 -17.00
N VAL A 169 4.40 5.59 -16.17
CA VAL A 169 3.19 6.40 -16.19
C VAL A 169 3.68 7.83 -16.36
N ASN A 170 3.32 8.48 -17.44
CA ASN A 170 3.78 9.83 -17.78
C ASN A 170 2.59 10.77 -17.83
N LYS A 171 2.71 11.93 -17.18
CA LYS A 171 1.63 12.91 -17.07
C LYS A 171 2.01 14.18 -17.79
N PHE A 172 1.10 14.66 -18.63
CA PHE A 172 1.28 15.85 -19.42
C PHE A 172 0.15 16.83 -19.14
N LEU A 173 0.50 18.09 -18.93
CA LEU A 173 -0.47 19.18 -18.92
C LEU A 173 -0.55 19.77 -20.32
N MET A 174 -1.70 19.63 -20.96
CA MET A 174 -2.03 20.24 -22.25
C MET A 174 -2.90 21.48 -22.01
N ALA A 175 -2.56 22.59 -22.65
CA ALA A 175 -3.38 23.78 -22.71
C ALA A 175 -3.95 23.96 -24.12
N GLU A 176 -5.21 24.39 -24.20
CA GLU A 176 -5.91 24.69 -25.45
C GLU A 176 -6.69 26.01 -25.33
N HIS A 177 -6.85 26.71 -26.45
CA HIS A 177 -7.49 28.03 -26.46
C HIS A 177 -9.01 27.95 -26.26
N LYS A 178 -9.63 26.86 -26.72
CA LYS A 178 -11.07 26.62 -26.65
C LYS A 178 -11.33 25.27 -26.00
N HIS A 179 -12.50 25.17 -25.37
CA HIS A 179 -12.93 23.96 -24.69
C HIS A 179 -13.37 22.89 -25.71
N LEU A 180 -12.77 21.69 -25.64
CA LEU A 180 -13.02 20.59 -26.59
C LEU A 180 -14.44 19.99 -26.47
N GLY A 181 -15.13 20.24 -25.36
CA GLY A 181 -16.42 19.60 -25.06
C GLY A 181 -16.23 18.18 -24.55
N ALA A 182 -17.25 17.33 -24.70
CA ALA A 182 -17.11 15.93 -24.34
C ALA A 182 -16.11 15.24 -25.29
N LEU A 183 -15.04 14.64 -24.74
CA LEU A 183 -14.09 13.90 -25.55
C LEU A 183 -14.76 12.67 -26.18
N GLN A 184 -14.44 12.40 -27.44
CA GLN A 184 -15.01 11.30 -28.22
C GLN A 184 -13.96 10.26 -28.59
N SER A 185 -12.79 10.71 -29.03
CA SER A 185 -11.70 9.82 -29.41
C SER A 185 -10.32 10.46 -29.24
N LEU A 186 -9.30 9.61 -29.13
CA LEU A 186 -7.90 9.98 -29.07
C LEU A 186 -7.17 9.25 -30.19
N ARG A 187 -6.52 9.99 -31.07
CA ARG A 187 -5.56 9.41 -32.00
C ARG A 187 -4.15 9.54 -31.41
N ILE A 188 -3.40 8.45 -31.35
CA ILE A 188 -2.04 8.40 -30.81
C ILE A 188 -1.14 7.55 -31.69
N TRP A 189 0.08 8.01 -31.94
CA TRP A 189 1.04 7.33 -32.80
C TRP A 189 2.48 7.73 -32.49
N HIS A 190 3.44 7.03 -33.08
CA HIS A 190 4.86 7.39 -33.01
C HIS A 190 5.51 7.37 -34.40
N ASN A 191 6.67 8.00 -34.53
CA ASN A 191 7.44 8.06 -35.79
C ASN A 191 8.42 6.89 -35.99
N ASN A 192 8.37 5.86 -35.13
CA ASN A 192 9.28 4.70 -35.18
C ASN A 192 10.78 5.06 -35.26
N SER A 193 11.20 6.20 -34.69
CA SER A 193 12.60 6.68 -34.76
C SER A 193 13.56 5.97 -33.80
N GLY A 194 13.02 5.17 -32.86
CA GLY A 194 13.82 4.34 -31.96
C GLY A 194 14.68 3.31 -32.71
N LYS A 195 15.72 2.80 -32.05
CA LYS A 195 16.58 1.74 -32.61
C LYS A 195 16.19 0.38 -32.07
N GLY A 196 16.05 -0.62 -32.94
CA GLY A 196 15.74 -1.99 -32.56
C GLY A 196 14.44 -2.08 -31.78
N ALA A 197 14.47 -2.74 -30.62
CA ALA A 197 13.30 -2.92 -29.79
C ALA A 197 12.77 -1.63 -29.12
N ASP A 198 13.57 -0.55 -29.07
CA ASP A 198 13.14 0.75 -28.55
C ASP A 198 12.27 1.54 -29.56
N ALA A 199 12.09 1.01 -30.78
CA ALA A 199 11.25 1.60 -31.82
C ALA A 199 9.76 1.25 -31.59
N SER A 200 9.49 0.01 -31.21
CA SER A 200 8.19 -0.51 -30.79
C SER A 200 7.72 0.12 -29.48
N TRP A 201 6.41 0.18 -29.27
CA TRP A 201 5.82 0.68 -28.05
C TRP A 201 4.60 -0.13 -27.67
N TYR A 202 4.50 -0.60 -26.43
CA TYR A 202 3.28 -1.24 -25.95
C TYR A 202 2.47 -0.25 -25.09
N LEU A 203 1.37 0.24 -25.66
CA LEU A 203 0.49 1.19 -25.01
C LEU A 203 -0.60 0.45 -24.25
N ASP A 204 -0.63 0.59 -22.92
CA ASP A 204 -1.66 0.00 -22.06
C ASP A 204 -2.95 0.83 -22.17
N ARG A 205 -2.90 2.08 -21.70
CA ARG A 205 -4.04 3.00 -21.75
C ARG A 205 -3.60 4.47 -21.72
N VAL A 206 -4.51 5.35 -22.11
CA VAL A 206 -4.41 6.79 -21.91
C VAL A 206 -5.62 7.27 -21.11
N GLN A 207 -5.38 8.10 -20.10
CA GLN A 207 -6.42 8.74 -19.30
C GLN A 207 -6.31 10.25 -19.51
N VAL A 208 -7.43 10.91 -19.80
CA VAL A 208 -7.49 12.37 -19.94
C VAL A 208 -8.43 12.93 -18.91
N ARG A 209 -7.94 13.84 -18.08
CA ARG A 209 -8.75 14.61 -17.14
C ARG A 209 -8.93 16.02 -17.67
N ASP A 210 -10.17 16.41 -17.88
CA ASP A 210 -10.54 17.80 -18.05
C ASP A 210 -10.43 18.50 -16.69
N LEU A 211 -9.59 19.53 -16.58
CA LEU A 211 -9.37 20.25 -15.33
C LEU A 211 -10.42 21.33 -15.07
N ASP A 212 -11.16 21.75 -16.10
CA ASP A 212 -12.23 22.74 -15.97
C ASP A 212 -13.51 22.09 -15.45
N THR A 213 -13.88 20.93 -16.02
CA THR A 213 -15.09 20.20 -15.61
C THR A 213 -14.83 19.11 -14.57
N GLY A 214 -13.57 18.71 -14.40
CA GLY A 214 -13.17 17.59 -13.53
C GLY A 214 -13.50 16.20 -14.08
N LYS A 215 -14.06 16.10 -15.30
CA LYS A 215 -14.41 14.81 -15.92
C LYS A 215 -13.18 14.00 -16.33
N MET A 216 -13.30 12.68 -16.17
CA MET A 216 -12.27 11.71 -16.49
C MET A 216 -12.68 10.89 -17.70
N TYR A 217 -11.80 10.78 -18.69
CA TYR A 217 -11.98 9.99 -19.90
C TYR A 217 -10.88 8.93 -19.98
N TYR A 218 -11.25 7.71 -20.36
CA TYR A 218 -10.32 6.59 -20.48
C TYR A 218 -10.28 6.10 -21.93
N PHE A 219 -9.09 5.86 -22.46
CA PHE A 219 -8.84 5.33 -23.79
C PHE A 219 -8.01 4.07 -23.64
N LEU A 220 -8.62 2.91 -23.87
CA LEU A 220 -7.99 1.61 -23.69
C LEU A 220 -7.33 1.19 -25.02
N CYS A 221 -6.09 0.70 -24.96
CA CYS A 221 -5.35 0.25 -26.15
C CYS A 221 -4.90 -1.21 -26.01
N ASP A 222 -4.12 -1.51 -24.97
CA ASP A 222 -3.54 -2.83 -24.62
C ASP A 222 -2.91 -3.59 -25.79
N LYS A 223 -2.22 -2.85 -26.68
CA LYS A 223 -1.65 -3.38 -27.93
C LYS A 223 -0.28 -2.80 -28.23
N TRP A 224 0.45 -3.50 -29.09
CA TRP A 224 1.69 -2.99 -29.64
C TRP A 224 1.41 -1.95 -30.73
N LEU A 225 2.08 -0.82 -30.62
CA LEU A 225 2.30 0.17 -31.66
C LEU A 225 3.70 -0.07 -32.20
N ALA A 226 3.80 -0.81 -33.29
CA ALA A 226 5.07 -1.25 -33.84
C ALA A 226 4.89 -1.67 -35.29
N VAL A 227 5.97 -1.60 -36.07
CA VAL A 227 5.97 -2.11 -37.46
C VAL A 227 6.17 -3.63 -37.51
N ASN A 228 6.79 -4.21 -36.48
CA ASN A 228 7.23 -5.61 -36.47
C ASN A 228 6.48 -6.48 -35.45
N GLU A 229 5.51 -5.93 -34.72
CA GLU A 229 4.75 -6.64 -33.67
C GLU A 229 3.25 -6.46 -33.89
N ASP A 230 2.47 -7.41 -33.38
CA ASP A 230 1.00 -7.43 -33.43
C ASP A 230 0.46 -7.24 -34.87
N ASP A 231 -0.28 -6.16 -35.14
CA ASP A 231 -0.85 -5.87 -36.46
C ASP A 231 -0.03 -4.88 -37.30
N SER A 232 1.21 -4.63 -36.90
CA SER A 232 2.16 -3.79 -37.66
C SER A 232 1.72 -2.32 -37.82
N GLU A 233 0.78 -1.85 -36.99
CA GLU A 233 0.33 -0.45 -36.98
C GLU A 233 1.03 0.37 -35.89
N VAL A 234 1.52 1.56 -36.25
CA VAL A 234 2.15 2.52 -35.31
C VAL A 234 1.20 3.62 -34.84
N CYS A 235 -0.05 3.61 -35.32
CA CYS A 235 -1.05 4.65 -35.11
C CYS A 235 -2.39 4.04 -34.76
N ARG A 236 -3.04 4.56 -33.72
CA ARG A 236 -4.39 4.13 -33.31
C ARG A 236 -5.30 5.31 -33.06
N THR A 237 -6.58 5.09 -33.33
CA THR A 237 -7.66 5.97 -32.89
C THR A 237 -8.50 5.19 -31.89
N LEU A 238 -8.48 5.63 -30.63
CA LEU A 238 -9.12 4.98 -29.50
C LEU A 238 -10.40 5.75 -29.15
N PRO A 239 -11.58 5.11 -29.11
CA PRO A 239 -12.79 5.75 -28.60
C PRO A 239 -12.71 5.89 -27.07
N VAL A 240 -13.54 6.78 -26.51
CA VAL A 240 -13.74 6.82 -25.06
C VAL A 240 -14.33 5.49 -24.59
N ALA A 241 -13.70 4.88 -23.59
CA ALA A 241 -14.13 3.63 -22.99
C ALA A 241 -15.41 3.82 -22.17
N THR A 242 -16.34 2.88 -22.34
CA THR A 242 -17.55 2.80 -21.53
C THR A 242 -17.27 2.16 -20.17
N GLU A 243 -18.24 2.22 -19.24
CA GLU A 243 -18.11 1.53 -17.95
C GLU A 243 -17.94 0.01 -18.09
N GLU A 244 -18.54 -0.59 -19.14
CA GLU A 244 -18.43 -2.01 -19.43
C GLU A 244 -17.02 -2.37 -19.90
N ASP A 245 -16.47 -1.59 -20.83
CA ASP A 245 -15.09 -1.74 -21.31
C ASP A 245 -14.10 -1.65 -20.15
N MET A 246 -14.31 -0.70 -19.23
CA MET A 246 -13.47 -0.53 -18.04
C MET A 246 -13.54 -1.73 -17.10
N LYS A 247 -14.69 -2.37 -16.94
CA LYS A 247 -14.83 -3.58 -16.11
C LYS A 247 -14.15 -4.78 -16.77
N GLN A 248 -14.36 -4.99 -18.07
CA GLN A 248 -13.71 -6.07 -18.82
C GLN A 248 -12.19 -5.91 -18.78
N PHE A 249 -11.70 -4.71 -19.04
CA PHE A 249 -10.28 -4.38 -19.01
C PHE A 249 -9.63 -4.65 -17.64
N ASN A 250 -10.29 -4.23 -16.56
CA ASN A 250 -9.78 -4.47 -15.21
C ASN A 250 -9.83 -5.96 -14.82
N THR A 251 -10.83 -6.69 -15.29
CA THR A 251 -10.98 -8.14 -15.01
C THR A 251 -9.87 -8.94 -15.70
N VAL A 252 -9.39 -8.50 -16.86
CA VAL A 252 -8.28 -9.15 -17.58
C VAL A 252 -6.91 -8.83 -16.97
N PHE A 253 -6.74 -7.76 -16.16
CA PHE A 253 -5.43 -7.13 -15.95
C PHE A 253 -4.91 -6.99 -14.50
N PHE A 254 -5.01 -7.97 -13.60
CA PHE A 254 -4.25 -7.97 -12.32
C PHE A 254 -4.52 -6.82 -11.32
N SER A 255 -5.37 -5.83 -11.61
CA SER A 255 -5.49 -4.60 -10.80
C SER A 255 -6.14 -4.88 -9.44
N THR A 256 -7.14 -5.76 -9.39
CA THR A 256 -7.75 -6.23 -8.13
C THR A 256 -6.77 -7.07 -7.32
N VAL A 257 -6.05 -8.00 -7.95
CA VAL A 257 -5.06 -8.85 -7.25
C VAL A 257 -3.90 -8.00 -6.71
N LYS A 258 -3.37 -7.07 -7.50
CA LYS A 258 -2.26 -6.20 -7.08
C LYS A 258 -2.68 -5.16 -6.04
N ARG A 259 -3.92 -4.66 -6.09
CA ARG A 259 -4.48 -3.76 -5.05
C ARG A 259 -4.72 -4.53 -3.75
N ASP A 260 -5.38 -5.68 -3.81
CA ASP A 260 -5.65 -6.51 -2.62
C ASP A 260 -4.35 -7.04 -1.98
N PHE A 261 -3.34 -7.41 -2.77
CA PHE A 261 -2.06 -7.88 -2.24
C PHE A 261 -1.17 -6.78 -1.65
N ASN A 262 -1.17 -5.57 -2.26
CA ASN A 262 -0.36 -4.44 -1.76
C ASN A 262 -1.04 -3.67 -0.64
N ASP A 263 -2.38 -3.59 -0.62
CA ASP A 263 -3.13 -2.95 0.46
C ASP A 263 -3.42 -3.92 1.62
N GLY A 264 -3.47 -5.23 1.37
CA GLY A 264 -3.72 -6.25 2.39
C GLY A 264 -2.56 -6.52 3.36
N HIS A 265 -1.31 -6.19 2.99
CA HIS A 265 -0.14 -6.38 3.86
C HIS A 265 0.75 -5.13 3.96
N LEU A 266 0.75 -4.53 5.15
CA LEU A 266 1.51 -3.31 5.48
C LEU A 266 3.00 -3.41 5.07
N TRP A 267 3.62 -4.57 5.26
CA TRP A 267 5.03 -4.83 4.92
C TRP A 267 5.31 -4.85 3.41
N PHE A 268 4.43 -5.48 2.61
CA PHE A 268 4.57 -5.48 1.15
C PHE A 268 4.31 -4.10 0.56
N SER A 269 3.42 -3.34 1.18
CA SER A 269 3.08 -1.98 0.78
C SER A 269 4.25 -0.99 0.84
N VAL A 270 5.30 -1.29 1.63
CA VAL A 270 6.56 -0.52 1.68
C VAL A 270 7.34 -0.69 0.37
N PHE A 271 7.40 -1.91 -0.17
CA PHE A 271 8.16 -2.24 -1.38
C PHE A 271 7.38 -1.95 -2.65
N SER A 272 6.08 -2.21 -2.64
CA SER A 272 5.20 -2.13 -3.81
C SER A 272 4.06 -1.14 -3.58
N ARG A 273 4.41 0.15 -3.41
CA ARG A 273 3.42 1.22 -3.24
C ARG A 273 2.50 1.28 -4.48
N PRO A 274 1.16 1.17 -4.32
CA PRO A 274 0.23 1.36 -5.41
C PRO A 274 0.27 2.80 -5.92
N THR A 275 -0.08 3.00 -7.19
CA THR A 275 -0.11 4.32 -7.82
C THR A 275 -1.07 5.25 -7.09
N ARG A 276 -0.54 6.34 -6.52
CA ARG A 276 -1.25 7.41 -5.78
C ARG A 276 -1.92 6.99 -4.45
N SER A 277 -1.14 6.46 -3.50
CA SER A 277 -1.57 6.39 -2.10
C SER A 277 -1.25 7.69 -1.34
N ASN A 278 -2.12 8.12 -0.42
CA ASN A 278 -1.86 9.26 0.48
C ASN A 278 -0.64 9.06 1.40
N PHE A 279 -0.30 7.81 1.71
CA PHE A 279 0.83 7.49 2.59
C PHE A 279 2.13 7.27 1.81
N THR A 280 3.22 7.85 2.33
CA THR A 280 4.58 7.66 1.83
C THR A 280 5.16 6.32 2.27
N ARG A 281 6.23 5.85 1.61
CA ARG A 281 6.92 4.61 2.00
C ARG A 281 7.53 4.77 3.39
N VAL A 282 8.08 5.94 3.70
CA VAL A 282 8.63 6.24 5.04
C VAL A 282 7.54 6.13 6.11
N GLN A 283 6.36 6.71 5.91
CA GLN A 283 5.24 6.60 6.85
C GLN A 283 4.81 5.15 7.08
N ARG A 284 4.78 4.34 6.01
CA ARG A 284 4.46 2.90 6.10
C ARG A 284 5.52 2.14 6.91
N VAL A 285 6.81 2.43 6.72
CA VAL A 285 7.92 1.86 7.52
C VAL A 285 7.79 2.25 9.00
N THR A 286 7.46 3.51 9.31
CA THR A 286 7.25 3.96 10.69
C THR A 286 6.04 3.28 11.33
N CYS A 287 4.97 3.03 10.57
CA CYS A 287 3.82 2.27 11.04
C CYS A 287 4.20 0.81 11.36
N CYS A 288 4.96 0.14 10.47
CA CYS A 288 5.48 -1.21 10.73
C CYS A 288 6.32 -1.27 12.02
N LEU A 289 7.19 -0.27 12.24
CA LEU A 289 8.00 -0.17 13.45
C LEU A 289 7.14 0.00 14.71
N SER A 290 6.12 0.85 14.63
CA SER A 290 5.21 1.11 15.75
C SER A 290 4.44 -0.15 16.16
N LEU A 291 3.94 -0.91 15.17
CA LEU A 291 3.29 -2.19 15.42
C LEU A 291 4.25 -3.22 16.02
N LEU A 292 5.50 -3.27 15.53
CA LEU A 292 6.52 -4.17 16.07
C LEU A 292 6.85 -3.84 17.54
N PHE A 293 6.98 -2.55 17.91
CA PHE A 293 7.19 -2.19 19.30
C PHE A 293 5.95 -2.47 20.17
N CYS A 294 4.74 -2.23 19.66
CA CYS A 294 3.52 -2.55 20.39
C CYS A 294 3.40 -4.06 20.67
N THR A 295 3.77 -4.92 19.71
CA THR A 295 3.77 -6.37 19.92
C THR A 295 4.88 -6.81 20.87
N MET A 296 6.06 -6.21 20.82
CA MET A 296 7.13 -6.46 21.80
C MET A 296 6.72 -6.10 23.21
N VAL A 297 6.09 -4.93 23.41
CA VAL A 297 5.59 -4.48 24.72
C VAL A 297 4.47 -5.41 25.20
N SER A 298 3.52 -5.77 24.33
CA SER A 298 2.43 -6.69 24.67
C SER A 298 2.96 -8.07 25.07
N ASN A 299 3.96 -8.58 24.35
CA ASN A 299 4.64 -9.83 24.70
C ASN A 299 5.39 -9.71 26.03
N ALA A 300 6.07 -8.60 26.29
CA ALA A 300 6.76 -8.37 27.57
C ALA A 300 5.79 -8.26 28.77
N MET A 301 4.57 -7.74 28.55
CA MET A 301 3.52 -7.72 29.57
C MET A 301 2.99 -9.12 29.90
N TRP A 302 3.00 -10.04 28.92
CA TRP A 302 2.43 -11.39 29.05
C TRP A 302 3.46 -12.45 29.47
N TYR A 303 4.68 -12.41 28.94
CA TYR A 303 5.76 -13.34 29.27
C TYR A 303 6.61 -12.78 30.42
N ALA A 304 6.43 -13.35 31.60
CA ALA A 304 7.21 -12.97 32.77
C ALA A 304 8.72 -13.21 32.55
N ILE A 305 9.52 -12.15 32.75
CA ILE A 305 10.83 -12.32 33.39
C ILE A 305 10.51 -12.68 34.84
N LYS A 306 10.53 -13.97 35.19
CA LYS A 306 10.61 -14.36 36.60
C LYS A 306 11.92 -13.77 37.13
N MET A 307 11.89 -12.58 37.71
CA MET A 307 12.93 -12.16 38.64
C MET A 307 12.80 -13.08 39.84
N VAL A 308 13.45 -14.24 39.75
CA VAL A 308 13.71 -15.10 40.90
C VAL A 308 14.65 -14.30 41.79
N PHE A 309 14.07 -13.51 42.70
CA PHE A 309 14.79 -13.06 43.88
C PHE A 309 14.85 -14.26 44.82
N GLN A 310 15.78 -15.18 44.54
CA GLN A 310 16.20 -16.16 45.53
C GLN A 310 17.07 -15.42 46.54
N ARG A 311 16.51 -15.20 47.73
CA ARG A 311 17.27 -15.14 48.97
C ARG A 311 17.03 -16.44 49.71
#